data_AF-A0A964YGP8-F1
#
_entry.id   AF-A0A964YGP8-F1
#
_cell.length_a   1.000
_cell.length_b   1.000
_cell.length_c   1.000
_cell.angle_alpha   90.00
_cell.angle_beta   90.00
_cell.angle_gamma   90.00
#
_symmetry.space_group_name_H-M   'P 1'
#
loop_
_entity.id
_entity.type
_entity.pdbx_description
1 polymer ?
#
loop_
_entity_poly.entity_id
_entity_poly.type
_entity_poly.pdbx_seq_one_letter_code
_entity_poly.pdbx_strand_id
1 'polypeptide(L)'
;MNNDSRNNEKKGGSFNPFKKKETGGEGGSSKGPSFSFYWIYVIAAVVLIGYQVMRGVSPDARNITELEFKQKMLSQNDVAKLEPVKNKDIVRVYITRDSLDKKVYKDMLGDKLVYAKSSKGPHFQFGYSKIDDYQENLNKYFTDHPEVREVPVEPITDPEFFGPLVNFLFPILMFGLLMVLMMRKMGGGAGGGGGGGIFSIGKSKAQLFDKGTKVNITFKDVAGLDEAKQE
;
A
#
# COMPACT_ATOMS: atom_id res chain seq x y z
N MET A 1 48.87 0.68 -73.70
CA MET A 1 50.18 1.36 -73.64
C MET A 1 50.54 1.58 -72.17
N ASN A 2 51.67 1.02 -71.77
CA ASN A 2 52.28 1.08 -70.43
C ASN A 2 52.44 2.52 -69.90
N ASN A 3 52.46 2.71 -68.58
CA ASN A 3 53.75 2.97 -67.93
C ASN A 3 53.75 2.66 -66.43
N ASP A 4 54.91 2.16 -66.01
CA ASP A 4 55.28 1.63 -64.72
C ASP A 4 55.68 2.71 -63.69
N SER A 5 55.90 2.20 -62.47
CA SER A 5 57.02 2.53 -61.59
C SER A 5 56.80 3.48 -60.41
N ARG A 6 56.79 2.81 -59.25
CA ARG A 6 57.26 3.17 -57.91
C ARG A 6 58.35 4.26 -57.88
N ASN A 7 58.31 5.13 -56.86
CA ASN A 7 59.50 5.34 -56.04
C ASN A 7 59.20 5.69 -54.57
N ASN A 8 60.04 5.13 -53.71
CA ASN A 8 60.08 5.20 -52.25
C ASN A 8 60.56 6.56 -51.74
N GLU A 9 60.11 6.95 -50.54
CA GLU A 9 61.01 7.45 -49.50
C GLU A 9 60.40 7.27 -48.09
N LYS A 10 61.05 6.43 -47.28
CA LYS A 10 60.87 6.34 -45.82
C LYS A 10 61.80 7.35 -45.15
N LYS A 11 61.36 8.05 -44.10
CA LYS A 11 61.99 8.08 -42.75
C LYS A 11 61.36 9.12 -41.81
N GLY A 12 61.28 8.72 -40.53
CA GLY A 12 61.13 9.59 -39.34
C GLY A 12 59.68 9.84 -38.94
N GLY A 13 59.09 9.26 -37.89
CA GLY A 13 59.67 8.83 -36.62
C GLY A 13 59.58 9.95 -35.58
N SER A 14 58.38 10.24 -35.06
CA SER A 14 58.22 10.91 -33.77
C SER A 14 57.15 10.17 -32.97
N PHE A 15 57.64 9.43 -31.97
CA PHE A 15 56.87 8.71 -30.97
C PHE A 15 56.59 9.73 -29.85
N ASN A 16 55.33 10.10 -29.62
CA ASN A 16 54.96 10.85 -28.41
C ASN A 16 54.57 9.84 -27.31
N PRO A 17 55.38 9.62 -26.25
CA PRO A 17 55.11 8.57 -25.27
C PRO A 17 54.15 8.99 -24.15
N PHE A 18 53.49 10.14 -24.24
CA PHE A 18 52.57 10.62 -23.20
C PHE A 18 51.21 11.02 -23.77
N LYS A 19 50.47 10.01 -24.27
CA LYS A 19 49.00 10.08 -24.28
C LYS A 19 48.51 9.45 -22.98
N LYS A 20 48.53 10.24 -21.90
CA LYS A 20 47.90 9.86 -20.64
C LYS A 20 46.40 9.73 -20.92
N LYS A 21 45.94 8.48 -20.98
CA LYS A 21 44.53 8.11 -20.98
C LYS A 21 43.94 8.71 -19.71
N GLU A 22 43.16 9.79 -19.84
CA GLU A 22 42.28 10.22 -18.76
C GLU A 22 41.24 9.13 -18.56
N THR A 23 41.57 8.18 -17.68
CA THR A 23 40.58 7.41 -16.93
C THR A 23 39.90 8.38 -15.98
N GLY A 24 39.00 9.22 -16.51
CA GLY A 24 37.97 9.88 -15.74
C GLY A 24 36.85 8.87 -15.57
N GLY A 25 36.76 8.29 -14.37
CA GLY A 25 35.85 7.21 -14.08
C GLY A 25 34.41 7.56 -14.44
N GLU A 26 33.80 6.73 -15.28
CA GLU A 26 32.38 6.45 -15.17
C GLU A 26 32.14 5.85 -13.79
N GLY A 27 31.98 6.74 -12.80
CA GLY A 27 31.28 6.43 -11.59
C GLY A 27 29.83 6.18 -11.98
N GLY A 28 29.55 4.94 -12.38
CA GLY A 28 28.20 4.41 -12.44
C GLY A 28 27.59 4.58 -11.06
N SER A 29 26.94 5.73 -10.85
CA SER A 29 26.03 5.87 -9.74
C SER A 29 24.90 4.89 -10.07
N SER A 30 24.99 3.69 -9.51
CA SER A 30 23.80 2.86 -9.34
C SER A 30 22.89 3.72 -8.46
N LYS A 31 22.03 4.51 -9.11
CA LYS A 31 20.88 5.12 -8.45
C LYS A 31 20.13 3.93 -7.87
N GLY A 32 20.35 3.67 -6.59
CA GLY A 32 19.46 2.84 -5.80
C GLY A 32 18.04 3.36 -6.04
N PRO A 33 17.02 2.48 -6.00
CA PRO A 33 15.68 2.85 -6.39
C PRO A 33 15.29 4.15 -5.69
N SER A 34 15.09 5.21 -6.48
CA SER A 34 14.64 6.49 -5.94
C SER A 34 13.30 6.22 -5.29
N PHE A 35 13.21 6.40 -3.98
CA PHE A 35 11.96 6.26 -3.24
C PHE A 35 10.99 7.34 -3.70
N SER A 36 10.28 7.03 -4.79
CA SER A 36 9.12 7.78 -5.21
C SER A 36 8.07 7.65 -4.11
N PHE A 37 7.40 8.74 -3.76
CA PHE A 37 6.28 8.72 -2.80
C PHE A 37 5.23 7.66 -3.19
N TYR A 38 5.15 7.26 -4.46
CA TYR A 38 4.31 6.15 -4.91
C TYR A 38 4.59 4.79 -4.27
N TRP A 39 5.83 4.52 -3.83
CA TRP A 39 6.17 3.30 -3.09
C TRP A 39 5.44 3.18 -1.75
N ILE A 40 5.08 4.30 -1.13
CA ILE A 40 4.27 4.28 0.10
C ILE A 40 2.87 3.71 -0.18
N TYR A 41 2.27 4.06 -1.32
CA TYR A 41 0.95 3.56 -1.71
C TYR A 41 1.01 2.10 -2.14
N VAL A 42 2.09 1.66 -2.80
CA VAL A 42 2.30 0.26 -3.15
C VAL A 42 2.47 -0.60 -1.90
N ILE A 43 3.28 -0.18 -0.92
CA ILE A 43 3.44 -0.88 0.35
C ILE A 43 2.12 -0.91 1.12
N ALA A 44 1.39 0.21 1.18
CA ALA A 44 0.07 0.25 1.80
C ALA A 44 -0.92 -0.70 1.12
N ALA A 45 -0.93 -0.77 -0.22
CA ALA A 45 -1.77 -1.70 -0.97
C ALA A 45 -1.39 -3.16 -0.68
N VAL A 46 -0.10 -3.49 -0.62
CA VAL A 46 0.38 -4.84 -0.28
C VAL A 46 0.03 -5.21 1.16
N VAL A 47 0.13 -4.28 2.11
CA VAL A 47 -0.29 -4.51 3.51
C VAL A 47 -1.80 -4.72 3.59
N LEU A 48 -2.60 -3.94 2.87
CA LEU A 48 -4.05 -4.10 2.83
C LEU A 48 -4.46 -5.42 2.18
N ILE A 49 -3.86 -5.78 1.04
CA ILE A 49 -4.12 -7.06 0.37
C ILE A 49 -3.64 -8.22 1.26
N GLY A 50 -2.45 -8.12 1.85
CA GLY A 50 -1.90 -9.12 2.76
C GLY A 50 -2.78 -9.30 4.00
N TYR A 51 -3.31 -8.22 4.56
CA TYR A 51 -4.27 -8.25 5.65
C TYR A 51 -5.59 -8.93 5.25
N GLN A 52 -6.13 -8.60 4.06
CA GLN A 52 -7.34 -9.21 3.52
C GLN A 52 -7.15 -10.72 3.25
N VAL A 53 -5.98 -11.12 2.75
CA VAL A 53 -5.64 -12.53 2.48
C VAL A 53 -5.42 -13.31 3.79
N MET A 54 -4.73 -12.72 4.77
CA MET A 54 -4.44 -13.37 6.06
C MET A 54 -5.69 -13.54 6.93
N ARG A 55 -6.68 -12.65 6.83
CA ARG A 55 -7.97 -12.82 7.52
C ARG A 55 -8.88 -13.87 6.89
N GLY A 56 -8.51 -14.39 5.72
CA GLY A 56 -9.38 -15.24 4.93
C GLY A 56 -10.55 -14.43 4.37
N VAL A 57 -10.77 -14.52 3.06
CA VAL A 57 -12.05 -14.10 2.50
C VAL A 57 -13.06 -15.11 3.03
N SER A 58 -13.73 -14.78 4.14
CA SER A 58 -14.78 -15.64 4.68
C SER A 58 -15.85 -15.81 3.62
N PRO A 59 -16.21 -17.05 3.28
CA PRO A 59 -17.29 -17.31 2.36
C PRO A 59 -18.55 -16.54 2.71
N ASP A 60 -19.07 -15.81 1.72
CA ASP A 60 -20.36 -15.17 1.83
C ASP A 60 -21.45 -16.25 1.82
N ALA A 61 -21.89 -16.62 3.03
CA ALA A 61 -22.93 -17.61 3.26
C ALA A 61 -24.25 -17.13 2.65
N ARG A 62 -25.00 -18.06 2.06
CA ARG A 62 -26.28 -17.71 1.45
C ARG A 62 -27.31 -17.43 2.54
N ASN A 63 -27.98 -16.27 2.45
CA ASN A 63 -29.09 -15.94 3.32
C ASN A 63 -30.28 -16.87 3.05
N ILE A 64 -30.83 -17.44 4.12
CA ILE A 64 -32.03 -18.28 4.13
C ILE A 64 -32.95 -17.85 5.27
N THR A 65 -34.16 -18.40 5.32
CA THR A 65 -35.04 -18.23 6.49
C THR A 65 -34.84 -19.33 7.52
N GLU A 66 -35.22 -19.08 8.78
CA GLU A 66 -35.23 -20.10 9.83
C GLU A 66 -36.13 -21.29 9.46
N LEU A 67 -37.25 -21.03 8.78
CA LEU A 67 -38.17 -22.05 8.32
C LEU A 67 -37.50 -22.99 7.31
N GLU A 68 -36.80 -22.44 6.32
CA GLU A 68 -36.06 -23.23 5.34
C GLU A 68 -34.94 -24.04 5.99
N PHE A 69 -34.24 -23.46 6.97
CA PHE A 69 -33.25 -24.18 7.76
C PHE A 69 -33.86 -25.40 8.46
N LYS A 70 -34.94 -25.21 9.22
CA LYS A 70 -35.61 -26.29 9.96
C LYS A 70 -36.15 -27.37 9.03
N GLN A 71 -36.84 -26.97 7.97
CA GLN A 71 -37.53 -27.90 7.07
C GLN A 71 -36.61 -28.62 6.09
N LYS A 72 -35.61 -27.94 5.52
CA LYS A 72 -34.80 -28.50 4.43
C LYS A 72 -33.45 -29.05 4.89
N MET A 73 -32.96 -28.64 6.07
CA MET A 73 -31.61 -28.98 6.53
C MET A 73 -31.65 -29.75 7.86
N LEU A 74 -32.29 -29.17 8.87
CA LEU A 74 -32.33 -29.74 10.22
C LEU A 74 -33.12 -31.06 10.23
N SER A 75 -34.34 -31.06 9.67
CA SER A 75 -35.18 -32.27 9.56
C SER A 75 -34.52 -33.43 8.80
N GLN A 76 -33.59 -33.11 7.89
CA GLN A 76 -32.90 -34.07 7.04
C GLN A 76 -31.59 -34.56 7.66
N ASN A 77 -31.24 -34.11 8.87
CA ASN A 77 -29.98 -34.42 9.55
C ASN A 77 -28.72 -34.02 8.77
N ASP A 78 -28.84 -32.99 7.92
CA ASP A 78 -27.77 -32.54 7.03
C ASP A 78 -26.84 -31.51 7.67
N VAL A 79 -27.18 -31.04 8.87
CA VAL A 79 -26.44 -29.99 9.56
C VAL A 79 -25.25 -30.61 10.29
N ALA A 80 -24.06 -30.08 10.03
CA ALA A 80 -22.82 -30.45 10.70
C ALA A 80 -22.59 -29.64 11.97
N LYS A 81 -22.85 -28.33 11.92
CA LYS A 81 -22.56 -27.38 12.99
C LYS A 81 -23.40 -26.11 12.85
N LEU A 82 -23.68 -25.46 13.97
CA LEU A 82 -24.29 -24.13 14.03
C LEU A 82 -23.37 -23.16 14.76
N GLU A 83 -23.27 -21.93 14.25
CA GLU A 83 -22.52 -20.85 14.87
C GLU A 83 -23.41 -19.60 15.02
N PRO A 84 -24.06 -19.43 16.17
CA PRO A 84 -24.74 -18.19 16.53
C PRO A 84 -23.72 -17.04 16.63
N VAL A 85 -23.91 -15.99 15.84
CA VAL A 85 -23.03 -14.81 15.79
C VAL A 85 -23.64 -13.70 16.62
N LYS A 86 -23.11 -13.51 17.83
CA LYS A 86 -23.73 -12.67 18.88
C LYS A 86 -23.91 -11.21 18.49
N ASN A 87 -22.93 -10.64 17.80
CA ASN A 87 -22.92 -9.22 17.44
C ASN A 87 -23.64 -8.90 16.12
N LYS A 88 -24.21 -9.91 15.46
CA LYS A 88 -24.88 -9.75 14.16
C LYS A 88 -26.30 -10.29 14.14
N ASP A 89 -26.78 -10.87 15.23
CA ASP A 89 -28.10 -11.50 15.34
C ASP A 89 -28.38 -12.49 14.19
N ILE A 90 -27.35 -13.25 13.80
CA ILE A 90 -27.45 -14.28 12.76
C ILE A 90 -26.94 -15.62 13.27
N VAL A 91 -27.47 -16.70 12.73
CA VAL A 91 -26.96 -18.05 12.92
C VAL A 91 -26.36 -18.53 11.61
N ARG A 92 -25.10 -18.93 11.66
CA ARG A 92 -24.40 -19.58 10.55
C ARG A 92 -24.62 -21.09 10.59
N VAL A 93 -24.90 -21.65 9.42
CA VAL A 93 -25.22 -23.06 9.24
C VAL A 93 -24.14 -23.72 8.40
N TYR A 94 -23.61 -24.82 8.93
CA TYR A 94 -22.67 -25.68 8.25
C TYR A 94 -23.35 -26.98 7.86
N ILE A 95 -23.29 -27.34 6.59
CA ILE A 95 -23.82 -28.59 6.06
C ILE A 95 -22.71 -29.64 6.02
N THR A 96 -23.06 -30.89 6.28
CA THR A 96 -22.12 -32.02 6.14
C THR A 96 -21.66 -32.14 4.69
N ARG A 97 -20.42 -32.58 4.49
CA ARG A 97 -19.85 -32.68 3.14
C ARG A 97 -20.63 -33.61 2.23
N ASP A 98 -21.15 -34.70 2.80
CA ASP A 98 -21.95 -35.70 2.08
C ASP A 98 -23.28 -35.12 1.61
N SER A 99 -23.89 -34.24 2.40
CA SER A 99 -25.19 -33.65 2.08
C SER A 99 -25.10 -32.53 1.05
N LEU A 100 -23.96 -31.84 0.90
CA LEU A 100 -23.76 -30.80 -0.12
C LEU A 100 -23.96 -31.31 -1.57
N ASP A 101 -23.87 -32.61 -1.81
CA ASP A 101 -24.11 -33.21 -3.12
C ASP A 101 -25.59 -33.44 -3.47
N LYS A 102 -26.50 -33.29 -2.49
CA LYS A 102 -27.93 -33.42 -2.74
C LYS A 102 -28.42 -32.28 -3.65
N LYS A 103 -29.41 -32.59 -4.49
CA LYS A 103 -30.00 -31.66 -5.45
C LYS A 103 -30.47 -30.35 -4.81
N VAL A 104 -31.06 -30.44 -3.62
CA VAL A 104 -31.53 -29.27 -2.85
C VAL A 104 -30.43 -28.23 -2.65
N TYR A 105 -29.22 -28.64 -2.25
CA TYR A 105 -28.12 -27.71 -2.01
C TYR A 105 -27.45 -27.24 -3.30
N LYS A 106 -27.46 -28.07 -4.36
CA LYS A 106 -27.02 -27.67 -5.70
C LYS A 106 -27.89 -26.52 -6.22
N ASP A 107 -29.21 -26.66 -6.09
CA ASP A 107 -30.16 -25.64 -6.53
C ASP A 107 -30.09 -24.37 -5.65
N MET A 108 -29.85 -24.53 -4.34
CA MET A 108 -29.74 -23.40 -3.42
C MET A 108 -28.41 -22.64 -3.57
N LEU A 109 -27.28 -23.33 -3.72
CA LEU A 109 -25.95 -22.70 -3.77
C LEU A 109 -25.51 -22.34 -5.19
N GLY A 110 -26.02 -23.01 -6.23
CA GLY A 110 -25.65 -22.76 -7.62
C GLY A 110 -24.13 -22.74 -7.81
N ASP A 111 -23.63 -21.66 -8.41
CA ASP A 111 -22.20 -21.44 -8.66
C ASP A 111 -21.35 -21.36 -7.38
N LYS A 112 -21.96 -20.97 -6.25
CA LYS A 112 -21.27 -20.93 -4.95
C LYS A 112 -20.99 -22.33 -4.40
N LEU A 113 -21.56 -23.40 -4.96
CA LEU A 113 -21.36 -24.77 -4.47
C LEU A 113 -19.90 -25.21 -4.52
N VAL A 114 -19.18 -24.88 -5.58
CA VAL A 114 -17.75 -25.25 -5.75
C VAL A 114 -16.94 -24.68 -4.58
N TYR A 115 -17.22 -23.43 -4.24
CA TYR A 115 -16.55 -22.73 -3.17
C TYR A 115 -17.00 -23.21 -1.78
N ALA A 116 -18.30 -23.46 -1.60
CA ALA A 116 -18.86 -24.10 -0.40
C ALA A 116 -18.13 -25.41 -0.06
N LYS A 117 -17.92 -26.29 -1.04
CA LYS A 117 -17.22 -27.58 -0.82
C LYS A 117 -15.73 -27.43 -0.50
N SER A 118 -15.07 -26.44 -1.08
CA SER A 118 -13.63 -26.21 -0.89
C SER A 118 -13.32 -25.44 0.39
N SER A 119 -14.24 -24.56 0.80
CA SER A 119 -14.08 -23.73 1.99
C SER A 119 -14.42 -24.49 3.28
N LYS A 120 -13.88 -24.02 4.40
CA LYS A 120 -14.30 -24.42 5.76
C LYS A 120 -15.30 -23.44 6.37
N GLY A 121 -15.84 -22.51 5.57
CA GLY A 121 -16.71 -21.45 6.06
C GLY A 121 -18.18 -21.86 6.09
N PRO A 122 -19.05 -20.94 6.55
CA PRO A 122 -20.48 -21.16 6.63
C PRO A 122 -21.11 -21.29 5.24
N HIS A 123 -22.08 -22.19 5.11
CA HIS A 123 -22.78 -22.44 3.84
C HIS A 123 -24.01 -21.54 3.71
N PHE A 124 -24.77 -21.45 4.81
CA PHE A 124 -25.98 -20.64 4.90
C PHE A 124 -25.98 -19.81 6.18
N GLN A 125 -26.80 -18.77 6.19
CA GLN A 125 -27.04 -17.98 7.39
C GLN A 125 -28.48 -17.46 7.42
N PHE A 126 -29.02 -17.26 8.62
CA PHE A 126 -30.34 -16.66 8.81
C PHE A 126 -30.33 -15.75 10.04
N GLY A 127 -31.20 -14.74 10.06
CA GLY A 127 -31.36 -13.86 11.21
C GLY A 127 -32.14 -14.50 12.34
N TYR A 128 -31.76 -14.21 13.59
CA TYR A 128 -32.43 -14.68 14.79
C TYR A 128 -32.46 -13.58 15.86
N SER A 129 -33.67 -13.19 16.29
CA SER A 129 -33.86 -11.98 17.09
C SER A 129 -33.23 -12.01 18.49
N LYS A 130 -33.11 -13.19 19.11
CA LYS A 130 -32.54 -13.35 20.46
C LYS A 130 -31.48 -14.43 20.44
N ILE A 131 -30.31 -14.08 19.93
CA ILE A 131 -29.22 -15.03 19.69
C ILE A 131 -28.77 -15.76 20.97
N ASP A 132 -28.89 -15.13 22.14
CA ASP A 132 -28.55 -15.72 23.43
C ASP A 132 -29.48 -16.88 23.82
N ASP A 133 -30.78 -16.79 23.47
CA ASP A 133 -31.78 -17.81 23.77
C ASP A 133 -31.75 -18.98 22.76
N TYR A 134 -30.94 -18.86 21.69
CA TYR A 134 -30.95 -19.80 20.57
C TYR A 134 -30.63 -21.24 21.00
N GLN A 135 -29.62 -21.41 21.85
CA GLN A 135 -29.21 -22.74 22.30
C GLN A 135 -30.30 -23.43 23.13
N GLU A 136 -30.98 -22.68 24.01
CA GLU A 136 -32.08 -23.22 24.80
C GLU A 136 -33.26 -23.62 23.92
N ASN A 137 -33.64 -22.76 22.96
CA ASN A 137 -34.73 -23.04 22.03
C ASN A 137 -34.43 -24.21 21.09
N LEU A 138 -33.16 -24.39 20.70
CA LEU A 138 -32.73 -25.53 19.90
C LEU A 138 -32.76 -26.84 20.71
N ASN A 139 -32.35 -26.82 21.98
CA ASN A 139 -32.42 -27.99 22.86
C ASN A 139 -33.87 -28.43 23.11
N LYS A 140 -34.78 -27.47 23.32
CA LYS A 140 -36.22 -27.75 23.41
C LYS A 140 -36.73 -28.42 22.14
N TYR A 141 -36.33 -27.89 20.97
CA TYR A 141 -36.69 -28.49 19.69
C TYR A 141 -36.21 -29.94 19.54
N PHE A 142 -34.98 -30.28 19.93
CA PHE A 142 -34.49 -31.67 19.89
C PHE A 142 -35.19 -32.58 20.91
N THR A 143 -35.64 -32.03 22.03
CA THR A 143 -36.43 -32.77 23.03
C THR A 143 -37.80 -33.15 22.47
N ASP A 144 -38.44 -32.23 21.75
CA ASP A 144 -39.75 -32.44 21.13
C ASP A 144 -39.67 -33.31 19.86
N HIS A 145 -38.49 -33.37 19.22
CA HIS A 145 -38.22 -34.08 17.96
C HIS A 145 -37.03 -35.05 18.06
N PRO A 146 -37.18 -36.19 18.77
CA PRO A 146 -36.09 -37.15 18.99
C PRO A 146 -35.60 -37.83 17.70
N GLU A 147 -36.35 -37.73 16.59
CA GLU A 147 -35.94 -38.19 15.27
C GLU A 147 -34.84 -37.34 14.61
N VAL A 148 -34.63 -36.12 15.12
CA VAL A 148 -33.63 -35.18 14.61
C VAL A 148 -32.35 -35.32 15.43
N ARG A 149 -31.23 -35.51 14.74
CA ARG A 149 -29.91 -35.60 15.34
C ARG A 149 -29.50 -34.26 15.94
N GLU A 150 -29.03 -34.30 17.19
CA GLU A 150 -28.44 -33.14 17.85
C GLU A 150 -27.24 -32.59 17.06
N VAL A 151 -27.11 -31.27 17.06
CA VAL A 151 -26.10 -30.55 16.28
C VAL A 151 -25.21 -29.74 17.23
N PRO A 152 -23.88 -29.75 17.07
CA PRO A 152 -23.00 -28.91 17.87
C PRO A 152 -23.25 -27.42 17.59
N VAL A 153 -23.38 -26.65 18.66
CA VAL A 153 -23.57 -25.19 18.64
C VAL A 153 -22.35 -24.53 19.25
N GLU A 154 -21.68 -23.68 18.49
CA GLU A 154 -20.52 -22.91 18.96
C GLU A 154 -20.79 -21.42 18.77
N PRO A 155 -21.22 -20.71 19.83
CA PRO A 155 -21.43 -19.27 19.76
C PRO A 155 -20.11 -18.53 19.49
N ILE A 156 -20.14 -17.62 18.53
CA ILE A 156 -18.98 -16.81 18.17
C ILE A 156 -19.34 -15.32 18.16
N THR A 157 -18.32 -14.48 18.26
CA THR A 157 -18.42 -13.05 18.06
C THR A 157 -17.51 -12.67 16.90
N ASP A 158 -18.07 -12.09 15.85
CA ASP A 158 -17.27 -11.65 14.71
C ASP A 158 -16.41 -10.43 15.11
N PRO A 159 -15.17 -10.33 14.62
CA PRO A 159 -14.34 -9.17 14.87
C PRO A 159 -14.94 -7.93 14.21
N GLU A 160 -15.09 -6.85 14.98
CA GLU A 160 -15.48 -5.54 14.45
C GLU A 160 -14.35 -4.96 13.60
N PHE A 161 -14.61 -4.73 12.30
CA PHE A 161 -13.62 -4.16 11.39
C PHE A 161 -13.73 -2.62 11.30
N PHE A 162 -14.94 -2.08 11.41
CA PHE A 162 -15.18 -0.65 11.22
C PHE A 162 -14.52 0.21 12.30
N GLY A 163 -14.63 -0.18 13.57
CA GLY A 163 -14.02 0.54 14.69
C GLY A 163 -12.49 0.68 14.56
N PRO A 164 -11.74 -0.44 14.43
CA PRO A 164 -10.30 -0.38 14.23
C PRO A 164 -9.88 0.36 12.97
N LEU A 165 -10.63 0.22 11.86
CA LEU A 165 -10.35 0.95 10.63
C LEU A 165 -10.48 2.46 10.82
N VAL A 166 -11.56 2.93 11.46
CA VAL A 166 -11.75 4.35 11.75
C VAL A 166 -10.66 4.86 12.68
N ASN A 167 -10.34 4.15 13.76
CA ASN A 167 -9.27 4.55 14.67
C ASN A 167 -7.90 4.65 14.00
N PHE A 168 -7.62 3.77 13.03
CA PHE A 168 -6.38 3.83 12.25
C PHE A 168 -6.38 4.97 11.22
N LEU A 169 -7.49 5.15 10.50
CA LEU A 169 -7.58 6.09 9.38
C LEU A 169 -7.82 7.53 9.86
N PHE A 170 -8.51 7.73 10.97
CA PHE A 170 -8.82 9.05 11.55
C PHE A 170 -7.58 9.93 11.77
N PRO A 171 -6.50 9.49 12.46
CA PRO A 171 -5.31 10.33 12.65
C PRO A 171 -4.60 10.63 11.32
N ILE A 172 -4.57 9.69 10.37
CA ILE A 172 -3.96 9.88 9.05
C ILE A 172 -4.76 10.94 8.26
N LEU A 173 -6.08 10.84 8.28
CA LEU A 173 -6.96 11.83 7.63
C LEU A 173 -6.87 13.19 8.32
N MET A 174 -6.78 13.24 9.65
CA MET A 174 -6.62 14.49 10.39
C MET A 174 -5.29 15.18 10.05
N PHE A 175 -4.20 14.41 10.03
CA PHE A 175 -2.88 14.93 9.64
C PHE A 175 -2.87 15.38 8.18
N GLY A 176 -3.43 14.58 7.27
CA GLY A 176 -3.57 14.94 5.86
C GLY A 176 -4.40 16.22 5.67
N LEU A 177 -5.51 16.35 6.37
CA LEU A 177 -6.35 17.55 6.34
C LEU A 177 -5.62 18.78 6.90
N LEU A 178 -4.87 18.64 8.01
CA LEU A 178 -4.03 19.70 8.55
C LEU A 178 -2.97 20.16 7.53
N MET A 179 -2.33 19.21 6.85
CA MET A 179 -1.31 19.48 5.83
C MET A 179 -1.91 20.21 4.63
N VAL A 180 -3.10 19.80 4.17
CA VAL A 180 -3.84 20.50 3.10
C VAL A 180 -4.29 21.88 3.55
N LEU A 181 -4.77 22.05 4.78
CA LEU A 181 -5.14 23.36 5.33
C LEU A 181 -3.94 24.29 5.50
N MET A 182 -2.77 23.76 5.88
CA MET A 182 -1.51 24.49 5.91
C MET A 182 -1.08 24.88 4.50
N MET A 183 -1.10 23.97 3.53
CA MET A 183 -0.83 24.28 2.12
C MET A 183 -1.80 25.32 1.57
N ARG A 184 -3.07 25.27 1.96
CA ARG A 184 -4.09 26.25 1.56
C ARG A 184 -3.85 27.62 2.19
N LYS A 185 -3.44 27.69 3.46
CA LYS A 185 -3.11 28.95 4.13
C LYS A 185 -1.77 29.54 3.68
N MET A 186 -0.80 28.69 3.35
CA MET A 186 0.52 29.09 2.89
C MET A 186 0.56 29.38 1.38
N GLY A 187 -0.43 28.89 0.62
CA GLY A 187 -0.68 29.23 -0.79
C GLY A 187 -1.47 30.53 -1.01
N GLY A 188 -1.81 31.28 0.07
CA GLY A 188 -2.47 32.59 -0.02
C GLY A 188 -1.52 33.76 -0.29
N GLY A 189 -0.21 33.53 -0.35
CA GLY A 189 0.78 34.52 -0.76
C GLY A 189 1.73 33.86 -1.76
N ALA A 190 1.68 34.32 -3.01
CA ALA A 190 2.61 34.06 -4.12
C ALA A 190 3.80 33.13 -3.80
N GLY A 191 3.79 31.91 -4.35
CA GLY A 191 5.00 31.08 -4.33
C GLY A 191 4.77 29.58 -4.42
N GLY A 192 4.11 29.12 -5.50
CA GLY A 192 4.48 27.81 -6.03
C GLY A 192 5.96 27.88 -6.42
N GLY A 193 6.82 27.16 -5.70
CA GLY A 193 8.25 27.19 -5.95
C GLY A 193 8.97 26.25 -5.01
N GLY A 194 9.47 25.15 -5.57
CA GLY A 194 10.02 24.04 -4.80
C GLY A 194 11.24 24.39 -3.94
N GLY A 195 11.60 23.42 -3.11
CA GLY A 195 12.96 23.31 -2.59
C GLY A 195 13.34 24.35 -1.54
N GLY A 196 12.57 24.43 -0.45
CA GLY A 196 12.97 25.12 0.78
C GLY A 196 13.30 24.16 1.92
N GLY A 197 13.67 22.91 1.63
CA GLY A 197 14.22 22.01 2.63
C GLY A 197 15.55 22.56 3.16
N ILE A 198 15.90 22.19 4.39
CA ILE A 198 17.14 22.52 5.15
C ILE A 198 18.46 22.31 4.35
N PHE A 199 18.40 21.77 3.13
CA PHE A 199 19.50 21.59 2.19
C PHE A 199 19.80 22.80 1.28
N SER A 200 19.12 23.94 1.42
CA SER A 200 19.48 25.18 0.70
C SER A 200 20.77 25.86 1.22
N ILE A 201 21.42 25.29 2.23
CA ILE A 201 22.63 25.80 2.88
C ILE A 201 23.91 25.73 2.01
N GLY A 202 23.87 25.08 0.84
CA GLY A 202 25.07 24.85 0.02
C GLY A 202 25.36 25.85 -1.10
N LYS A 203 24.42 26.75 -1.45
CA LYS A 203 24.65 27.71 -2.56
C LYS A 203 25.39 28.96 -2.07
N SER A 204 26.60 28.76 -1.55
CA SER A 204 27.58 29.85 -1.45
C SER A 204 27.82 30.40 -2.85
N LYS A 205 27.45 31.66 -3.05
CA LYS A 205 27.73 32.43 -4.27
C LYS A 205 29.21 32.84 -4.20
N ALA A 206 30.11 31.99 -4.67
CA ALA A 206 31.51 32.36 -4.82
C ALA A 206 31.59 33.49 -5.87
N GLN A 207 31.91 34.71 -5.44
CA GLN A 207 32.30 35.77 -6.36
C GLN A 207 33.59 35.33 -7.05
N LEU A 208 33.50 35.02 -8.34
CA LEU A 208 34.66 34.85 -9.20
C LEU A 208 35.27 36.25 -9.37
N PHE A 209 36.23 36.59 -8.52
CA PHE A 209 37.09 37.74 -8.78
C PHE A 209 37.96 37.38 -9.98
N ASP A 210 37.56 37.88 -11.14
CA ASP A 210 38.35 37.77 -12.35
C ASP A 210 39.71 38.42 -12.09
N LYS A 211 40.80 37.69 -12.35
CA LYS A 211 42.19 38.16 -12.19
C LYS A 211 42.54 39.17 -13.30
N GLY A 212 41.72 40.20 -13.46
CA GLY A 212 41.82 41.25 -14.47
C GLY A 212 41.71 42.66 -13.90
N THR A 213 41.20 42.86 -12.67
CA THR A 213 41.17 44.18 -12.04
C THR A 213 42.47 44.42 -11.28
N LYS A 214 43.56 44.62 -12.04
CA LYS A 214 44.81 45.14 -11.52
C LYS A 214 44.55 46.59 -11.09
N VAL A 215 44.16 46.80 -9.83
CA VAL A 215 44.14 48.13 -9.23
C VAL A 215 45.59 48.56 -9.10
N ASN A 216 46.12 49.23 -10.14
CA ASN A 216 47.41 49.89 -10.12
C ASN A 216 47.28 51.19 -9.32
N ILE A 217 47.22 51.09 -8.00
CA ILE A 217 47.44 52.25 -7.12
C ILE A 217 48.91 52.64 -7.28
N THR A 218 49.15 53.83 -7.81
CA THR A 218 50.49 54.42 -8.00
C THR A 218 50.62 55.59 -7.03
N PHE A 219 51.80 55.81 -6.44
CA PHE A 219 52.09 56.86 -5.43
C PHE A 219 51.81 58.32 -5.89
N LYS A 220 51.33 58.54 -7.11
CA LYS A 220 50.77 59.82 -7.57
C LYS A 220 49.37 60.12 -7.01
N ASP A 221 48.59 59.11 -6.63
CA ASP A 221 47.24 59.27 -6.05
C ASP A 221 47.26 59.66 -4.55
N VAL A 222 48.45 59.94 -4.00
CA VAL A 222 48.65 60.36 -2.59
C VAL A 222 49.23 61.78 -2.49
N ALA A 223 49.32 62.51 -3.61
CA ALA A 223 49.81 63.88 -3.64
C ALA A 223 48.65 64.88 -3.81
N GLY A 224 47.78 64.90 -2.79
CA GLY A 224 46.80 65.95 -2.55
C GLY A 224 47.01 66.49 -1.16
N LEU A 225 48.23 66.94 -0.88
CA LEU A 225 48.59 67.71 0.32
C LEU A 225 48.36 69.19 -0.02
N ASP A 226 47.14 69.53 -0.44
CA ASP A 226 46.69 70.90 -0.60
C ASP A 226 46.07 71.35 0.73
N GLU A 227 46.85 72.19 1.42
CA GLU A 227 46.36 73.33 2.18
C GLU A 227 45.39 73.06 3.33
N ALA A 228 45.95 72.64 4.47
CA ALA A 228 45.48 73.10 5.77
C ALA A 228 46.61 73.90 6.45
N LYS A 229 46.83 75.14 5.98
CA LYS A 229 47.58 76.18 6.69
C LYS A 229 46.94 77.53 6.41
N GLN A 230 46.12 78.04 7.32
CA GLN A 230 46.24 79.43 7.82
C GLN A 230 45.37 79.62 9.07
N GLU A 231 46.07 79.87 10.18
CA GLU A 231 45.64 80.36 11.51
C GLU A 231 44.73 79.49 12.40
#